data_AF-A0A015X4L9-F1
#
_entry.id   AF-A0A015X4L9-F1
#
_cell.length_a   1.000
_cell.length_b   1.000
_cell.length_c   1.000
_cell.angle_alpha   90.00
_cell.angle_beta   90.00
_cell.angle_gamma   90.00
#
_symmetry.space_group_name_H-M   'P 1'
#
loop_
_entity.id
_entity.type
_entity.pdbx_description
1 polymer ?
#
loop_
_entity_poly.entity_id
_entity_poly.type
_entity_poly.pdbx_seq_one_letter_code
_entity_poly.pdbx_strand_id
1 'polypeptide(L)'
;IEESATFTDADWAELGNDFMQRMGLANHQYIIIRHSGTESKKEQAHLHILANRVSLSGELYRDNWIGKKATEAANAIAKERNFVQSQDIGKVNKAEIKEAMDGVLKKM
;
A
#
# COMPACT_ATOMS: atom_id res chain seq x y z
N ILE A 1 0.39 16.95 -0.24
CA ILE A 1 1.58 16.63 -1.05
C ILE A 1 1.58 15.13 -1.18
N GLU A 2 1.70 14.60 -2.38
CA GLU A 2 1.79 13.15 -2.57
C GLU A 2 3.12 12.68 -1.98
N GLU A 3 3.08 11.90 -0.88
CA GLU A 3 4.29 11.54 -0.12
C GLU A 3 5.33 10.84 -1.01
N SER A 4 4.85 10.07 -2.00
CA SER A 4 5.65 9.41 -3.02
C SER A 4 6.53 10.33 -3.86
N ALA A 5 6.14 11.60 -4.04
CA ALA A 5 6.89 12.57 -4.85
C ALA A 5 8.22 12.98 -4.20
N THR A 6 8.38 12.71 -2.90
CA THR A 6 9.57 13.09 -2.13
C THR A 6 10.57 11.94 -1.93
N PHE A 7 10.20 10.72 -2.34
CA PHE A 7 11.01 9.53 -2.08
C PHE A 7 12.13 9.37 -3.11
N THR A 8 13.34 9.16 -2.61
CA THR A 8 14.49 8.70 -3.40
C THR A 8 14.35 7.22 -3.74
N ASP A 9 15.16 6.72 -4.68
CA ASP A 9 15.19 5.29 -5.00
C ASP A 9 15.56 4.42 -3.78
N ALA A 10 16.37 4.94 -2.86
CA ALA A 10 16.72 4.26 -1.62
C ALA A 10 15.51 4.13 -0.68
N ASP A 11 14.70 5.18 -0.54
CA ASP A 11 13.48 5.16 0.28
C ASP A 11 12.49 4.11 -0.25
N TRP A 12 12.35 3.99 -1.57
CA TRP A 12 11.51 2.97 -2.21
C TRP A 12 12.04 1.56 -1.98
N ALA A 13 13.35 1.36 -2.11
CA ALA A 13 13.97 0.07 -1.84
C ALA A 13 13.78 -0.36 -0.38
N GLU A 14 13.96 0.58 0.55
CA GLU A 14 13.73 0.35 1.98
C GLU A 14 12.27 -0.01 2.26
N LEU A 15 11.32 0.76 1.72
CA LEU A 15 9.88 0.50 1.86
C LEU A 15 9.50 -0.89 1.35
N GLY A 16 9.98 -1.26 0.16
CA GLY A 16 9.73 -2.57 -0.43
C GLY A 16 10.32 -3.71 0.41
N ASN A 17 11.54 -3.56 0.91
CA ASN A 17 12.20 -4.55 1.74
C ASN A 17 11.54 -4.71 3.12
N ASP A 18 11.13 -3.61 3.76
CA ASP A 18 10.39 -3.64 5.04
C ASP A 18 9.06 -4.40 4.86
N PHE A 19 8.33 -4.13 3.78
CA PHE A 19 7.12 -4.88 3.44
C PHE A 19 7.41 -6.38 3.27
N MET A 20 8.48 -6.75 2.56
CA MET A 20 8.86 -8.16 2.38
C MET A 20 9.27 -8.85 3.67
N GLN A 21 9.94 -8.15 4.58
CA GLN A 21 10.26 -8.68 5.92
C GLN A 21 9.00 -8.94 6.73
N ARG A 22 8.07 -7.98 6.79
CA ARG A 22 6.80 -8.14 7.54
C ARG A 22 5.90 -9.23 6.96
N MET A 23 5.96 -9.44 5.65
CA MET A 23 5.27 -10.53 4.98
C MET A 23 5.94 -11.89 5.21
N GLY A 24 7.13 -11.95 5.82
CA GLY A 24 7.89 -13.19 6.00
C GLY A 24 8.40 -13.77 4.68
N LEU A 25 8.54 -12.93 3.65
CA LEU A 25 8.92 -13.33 2.30
C LEU A 25 10.37 -12.92 1.95
N ALA A 26 11.15 -12.43 2.91
CA ALA A 26 12.55 -12.05 2.69
C ALA A 26 13.45 -13.22 2.25
N ASN A 27 13.12 -14.46 2.63
CA ASN A 27 13.82 -15.69 2.20
C ASN A 27 13.24 -16.29 0.90
N HIS A 28 12.56 -15.50 0.09
CA HIS A 28 11.96 -15.91 -1.17
C HIS A 28 12.61 -15.16 -2.33
N GLN A 29 12.55 -15.74 -3.53
CA GLN A 29 12.87 -14.97 -4.74
C GLN A 29 11.74 -13.97 -4.99
N TYR A 30 12.07 -12.70 -5.22
CA TYR A 30 11.09 -11.68 -5.54
C TYR A 30 11.67 -10.60 -6.45
N ILE A 31 10.76 -9.89 -7.14
CA ILE A 31 11.05 -8.68 -7.89
C ILE A 31 10.11 -7.59 -7.38
N ILE A 32 10.67 -6.40 -7.13
CA ILE A 32 9.92 -5.20 -6.76
C ILE A 32 10.04 -4.22 -7.92
N ILE A 33 8.90 -3.77 -8.43
CA ILE A 33 8.80 -2.86 -9.57
C ILE A 33 8.07 -1.60 -9.09
N ARG A 34 8.73 -0.46 -9.20
CA ARG A 34 8.08 0.84 -8.97
C ARG A 34 7.38 1.29 -10.23
N HIS A 35 6.07 1.53 -10.13
CA HIS A 35 5.27 2.20 -11.14
C HIS A 35 4.87 3.59 -10.66
N SER A 36 4.53 4.47 -11.59
CA SER A 36 3.89 5.76 -11.33
C SER A 36 2.64 5.87 -12.19
N GLY A 37 1.60 6.47 -11.60
CA GLY A 37 0.39 6.81 -12.32
C GLY A 37 -0.71 5.75 -12.23
N THR A 38 -1.91 6.25 -12.02
CA THR A 38 -3.19 5.59 -12.31
C THR A 38 -3.97 6.50 -13.26
N GLU A 39 -5.07 6.02 -13.85
CA GLU A 39 -5.91 6.84 -14.75
C GLU A 39 -6.33 8.18 -14.13
N SER A 40 -6.58 8.20 -12.83
CA SER A 40 -7.04 9.37 -12.07
C SER A 40 -5.95 10.10 -11.28
N LYS A 41 -4.79 9.46 -11.03
CA LYS A 41 -3.68 10.05 -10.27
C LYS A 41 -2.34 9.71 -10.93
N LYS A 42 -1.94 10.53 -11.90
CA LYS A 42 -0.79 10.30 -12.80
C LYS A 42 0.58 10.31 -12.10
N GLU A 43 0.70 11.00 -10.98
CA GLU A 43 1.95 11.10 -10.21
C GLU A 43 2.04 10.06 -9.07
N GLN A 44 0.98 9.29 -8.84
CA GLN A 44 0.93 8.34 -7.73
C GLN A 44 1.83 7.13 -7.97
N ALA A 45 2.96 7.11 -7.27
CA ALA A 45 3.85 5.96 -7.32
C ALA A 45 3.40 4.83 -6.38
N HIS A 46 3.62 3.60 -6.82
CA HIS A 46 3.29 2.38 -6.09
C HIS A 46 4.26 1.26 -6.45
N LEU A 47 4.36 0.26 -5.57
CA LEU A 47 5.20 -0.91 -5.78
C LEU A 47 4.34 -2.11 -6.17
N HIS A 48 4.69 -2.75 -7.29
CA HIS A 48 4.28 -4.11 -7.59
C HIS A 48 5.34 -5.08 -7.10
N ILE A 49 4.93 -6.06 -6.31
CA ILE A 49 5.82 -7.09 -5.81
C ILE A 49 5.35 -8.44 -6.32
N LEU A 50 6.25 -9.12 -7.05
CA LEU A 50 6.08 -10.51 -7.45
C LEU A 50 7.03 -11.35 -6.62
N ALA A 51 6.50 -12.25 -5.79
CA ALA A 51 7.28 -13.13 -4.94
C ALA A 51 6.94 -14.60 -5.22
N ASN A 52 7.97 -15.44 -5.31
CA ASN A 52 7.81 -16.88 -5.35
C ASN A 52 7.31 -17.37 -3.99
N ARG A 53 6.32 -18.26 -3.97
CA ARG A 53 5.81 -18.85 -2.73
C ARG A 53 6.68 -19.96 -2.17
N VAL A 54 7.57 -20.54 -2.98
CA VAL A 54 8.57 -21.49 -2.50
C VAL A 54 9.78 -20.68 -2.03
N SER A 55 10.17 -20.85 -0.78
CA SER A 55 11.34 -20.20 -0.21
C SER A 55 12.63 -20.77 -0.82
N LEU A 56 13.75 -20.08 -0.60
CA LEU A 56 15.07 -20.60 -0.94
C LEU A 56 15.43 -21.88 -0.15
N SER A 57 14.75 -22.13 0.98
CA SER A 57 14.84 -23.38 1.77
C SER A 57 13.91 -24.50 1.26
N GLY A 58 13.08 -24.25 0.23
CA GLY A 58 12.12 -25.21 -0.32
C GLY A 58 10.79 -25.29 0.43
N GLU A 59 10.53 -24.37 1.36
CA GLU A 59 9.30 -24.32 2.15
C GLU A 59 8.21 -23.54 1.42
N LEU A 60 6.98 -24.04 1.47
CA LEU A 60 5.83 -23.36 0.87
C LEU A 60 5.27 -22.29 1.81
N TYR A 61 5.21 -21.05 1.33
CA TYR A 61 4.55 -19.93 2.02
C TYR A 61 3.04 -20.15 2.10
N ARG A 62 2.50 -20.05 3.32
CA ARG A 62 1.07 -20.24 3.59
C ARG A 62 0.24 -19.01 3.17
N ASP A 63 -0.60 -19.28 2.18
CA ASP A 63 -1.67 -18.48 1.57
C ASP A 63 -2.61 -17.64 2.39
N ASN A 64 -2.94 -18.23 3.53
CA ASN A 64 -4.23 -17.97 4.13
C ASN A 64 -4.28 -16.53 4.60
N TRP A 65 -5.31 -15.82 4.15
CA TRP A 65 -5.54 -14.43 4.49
C TRP A 65 -4.40 -13.49 4.03
N ILE A 66 -3.70 -13.83 2.95
CA ILE A 66 -2.56 -13.03 2.45
C ILE A 66 -2.91 -11.54 2.25
N GLY A 67 -4.10 -11.23 1.74
CA GLY A 67 -4.56 -9.84 1.57
C GLY A 67 -4.74 -9.11 2.90
N LYS A 68 -5.24 -9.80 3.93
CA LYS A 68 -5.36 -9.24 5.29
C LYS A 68 -3.98 -8.98 5.90
N LYS A 69 -3.07 -9.95 5.83
CA LYS A 69 -1.69 -9.80 6.32
C LYS A 69 -0.95 -8.66 5.61
N ALA A 70 -1.09 -8.56 4.28
CA ALA A 70 -0.52 -7.48 3.50
C ALA A 70 -1.07 -6.11 3.94
N THR A 71 -2.38 -6.02 4.19
CA THR A 71 -3.01 -4.78 4.70
C THR A 71 -2.48 -4.41 6.08
N GLU A 72 -2.33 -5.39 6.99
CA GLU A 72 -1.77 -5.18 8.33
C GLU A 72 -0.30 -4.72 8.26
N ALA A 73 0.52 -5.36 7.43
CA ALA A 73 1.92 -4.98 7.22
C ALA A 73 2.04 -3.55 6.66
N ALA A 74 1.29 -3.21 5.61
CA ALA A 74 1.31 -1.88 5.02
C ALA A 74 0.83 -0.80 6.01
N ASN A 75 -0.21 -1.08 6.80
CA ASN A 75 -0.71 -0.14 7.82
C ASN A 75 0.29 0.07 8.96
N ALA A 76 1.00 -0.99 9.37
CA ALA A 76 2.06 -0.87 10.39
C ALA A 76 3.20 0.03 9.89
N ILE A 77 3.67 -0.19 8.66
CA ILE A 77 4.69 0.67 8.02
C ILE A 77 4.20 2.12 7.94
N ALA A 78 2.97 2.33 7.45
CA ALA A 78 2.39 3.66 7.34
C ALA A 78 2.34 4.37 8.70
N LYS A 79 1.93 3.65 9.75
CA LYS A 79 1.89 4.21 11.12
C LYS A 79 3.27 4.60 11.61
N GLU A 80 4.26 3.72 11.45
CA GLU A 80 5.63 3.94 11.93
C GLU A 80 6.34 5.08 11.19
N ARG A 81 6.02 5.26 9.90
CA ARG A 81 6.58 6.34 9.07
C ARG A 81 5.70 7.60 9.03
N ASN A 82 4.62 7.66 9.81
CA ASN A 82 3.65 8.77 9.86
C ASN A 82 3.01 9.11 8.50
N PHE A 83 2.71 8.10 7.67
CA PHE A 83 1.95 8.27 6.43
C PHE A 83 0.45 8.28 6.70
N VAL A 84 -0.30 8.92 5.79
CA VAL A 84 -1.76 8.87 5.83
C VAL A 84 -2.24 7.45 5.59
N GLN A 85 -3.03 6.89 6.51
CA GLN A 85 -3.55 5.54 6.38
C GLN A 85 -4.77 5.48 5.44
N SER A 86 -4.92 4.34 4.75
CA SER A 86 -6.07 4.06 3.88
C SER A 86 -7.42 4.23 4.60
N GLN A 87 -7.49 3.88 5.88
CA GLN A 87 -8.69 4.03 6.70
C GLN A 87 -9.05 5.50 6.92
N ASP A 88 -8.07 6.37 7.10
CA ASP A 88 -8.30 7.80 7.34
C ASP A 88 -8.74 8.50 6.05
N ILE A 89 -8.12 8.16 4.91
CA ILE A 89 -8.60 8.57 3.59
C ILE A 89 -10.05 8.12 3.39
N GLY A 90 -10.38 6.87 3.75
CA GLY A 90 -11.73 6.33 3.64
C GLY A 90 -12.76 7.09 4.49
N LYS A 91 -12.38 7.59 5.68
CA LYS A 91 -13.25 8.42 6.52
C LYS A 91 -13.50 9.78 5.88
N VAL A 92 -12.45 10.43 5.38
CA VAL A 92 -12.54 11.75 4.71
C VAL A 92 -13.43 11.64 3.49
N ASN A 93 -13.19 10.67 2.59
CA ASN A 93 -13.99 10.47 1.39
C ASN A 93 -15.48 10.24 1.71
N LYS A 94 -15.78 9.47 2.76
CA LYS A 94 -17.17 9.24 3.19
C LYS A 94 -17.84 10.52 3.69
N ALA A 95 -17.11 11.36 4.42
CA ALA A 95 -17.62 12.63 4.89
C ALA A 95 -17.92 13.59 3.72
N GLU A 96 -17.00 13.68 2.75
CA GLU A 96 -17.17 14.49 1.53
C GLU A 96 -18.37 14.03 0.70
N ILE A 97 -18.52 12.72 0.48
CA ILE A 97 -19.67 12.16 -0.24
C ILE A 97 -20.97 12.51 0.48
N LYS A 98 -20.99 12.39 1.82
CA LYS A 98 -22.17 12.73 2.62
C LYS A 98 -22.53 14.21 2.48
N GLU A 99 -21.55 15.11 2.59
CA GLU A 99 -21.78 16.55 2.45
C GLU A 99 -22.30 16.91 1.05
N ALA A 100 -21.73 16.31 0.00
CA ALA A 100 -22.20 16.49 -1.36
C ALA A 100 -23.67 16.03 -1.54
N MET A 101 -24.02 14.88 -0.96
CA MET A 101 -25.40 14.37 -0.97
C MET A 101 -26.36 15.30 -0.23
N ASP A 102 -25.99 15.76 0.97
CA ASP A 102 -26.80 16.70 1.77
C ASP A 102 -27.05 18.02 1.01
N GLY A 103 -26.05 18.48 0.25
CA GLY A 103 -26.15 19.66 -0.61
C GLY A 103 -27.11 19.50 -1.78
N VAL A 104 -27.21 18.30 -2.37
CA VAL A 104 -28.20 17.99 -3.42
C VAL A 104 -29.61 17.95 -2.83
N LEU A 105 -29.79 17.26 -1.70
CA LEU A 105 -31.09 17.11 -1.05
C LEU A 105 -31.68 18.46 -0.60
N LYS A 106 -30.85 19.40 -0.13
CA LYS A 106 -31.31 20.75 0.25
C LYS A 106 -31.75 21.63 -0.92
N LYS A 107 -31.39 21.27 -2.16
CA LYS A 107 -31.76 22.01 -3.38
C LYS A 107 -33.01 21.44 -4.07
N MET A 108 -33.49 20.28 -3.60
CA MET A 108 -34.78 19.70 -4.00
C MET A 108 -35.90 20.27 -3.13
#